data_AF-A0A3D8QIC5-F1
#
_entry.id   AF-A0A3D8QIC5-F1
#
_cell.length_a   1.000
_cell.length_b   1.000
_cell.length_c   1.000
_cell.angle_alpha   90.00
_cell.angle_beta   90.00
_cell.angle_gamma   90.00
#
_symmetry.space_group_name_H-M   'P 1'
#
loop_
_entity.id
_entity.type
_entity.pdbx_description
1 polymer ?
#
loop_
_entity_poly.entity_id
_entity_poly.type
_entity_poly.pdbx_seq_one_letter_code
_entity_poly.pdbx_strand_id
1 'polypeptide(L)'
;MAPGIRAGAGIASMILIAGSIVLLFFVVLSGVKNTTPLNKTWFLQADSGFGATGRSVSQWTYFYICGANNQNCGKPVPDLPVGYAWQADSTGVPSQLLGKHAKGTTGTYYFYMWRFGWVFYLMALVFDVLAFFTSLLAPVSRLAAGVSGFVLCIALFWMSLAASLMTVTFVKMRDQLNRAGINSHIGQYAFGFTWGAWAAMFLSVILLFLGCGLGGSRKEHAAPTTNRAFFRRQRSRRSARGSFVDNDSSRRVVKEEYS
;
A
#
# COMPACT_ATOMS: atom_id res chain seq x y z
N MET A 1 24.56 -12.29 5.40
CA MET A 1 23.70 -12.94 6.41
C MET A 1 23.63 -14.43 6.13
N ALA A 2 23.56 -15.27 7.16
CA ALA A 2 23.27 -16.69 7.02
C ALA A 2 21.95 -16.89 6.26
N PRO A 3 21.82 -17.92 5.39
CA PRO A 3 20.61 -18.18 4.60
C PRO A 3 19.31 -18.20 5.42
N GLY A 4 19.39 -18.57 6.71
CA GLY A 4 18.26 -18.54 7.64
C GLY A 4 17.67 -17.15 7.91
N ILE A 5 18.48 -16.08 7.96
CA ILE A 5 17.97 -14.72 8.25
C ILE A 5 17.16 -14.16 7.06
N ARG A 6 17.59 -14.47 5.82
CA ARG A 6 16.84 -14.09 4.61
C ARG A 6 15.50 -14.80 4.54
N ALA A 7 15.50 -16.12 4.80
CA ALA A 7 14.26 -16.90 4.82
C ALA A 7 13.31 -16.38 5.91
N GLY A 8 13.84 -16.08 7.11
CA GLY A 8 13.07 -15.48 8.20
C GLY A 8 12.44 -14.14 7.83
N ALA A 9 13.20 -13.22 7.21
CA ALA A 9 12.67 -11.93 6.76
C ALA A 9 11.59 -12.08 5.66
N GLY A 10 11.76 -13.05 4.74
CA GLY A 10 10.77 -13.38 3.72
C GLY A 10 9.47 -13.92 4.32
N ILE A 11 9.56 -14.83 5.29
CA ILE A 11 8.38 -15.38 5.97
C ILE A 11 7.68 -14.30 6.81
N ALA A 12 8.45 -13.50 7.56
CA ALA A 12 7.89 -12.43 8.38
C ALA A 12 7.16 -11.38 7.53
N SER A 13 7.75 -10.97 6.40
CA SER A 13 7.07 -10.07 5.46
C SER A 13 5.81 -10.68 4.86
N MET A 14 5.83 -11.97 4.47
CA MET A 14 4.64 -12.66 3.98
C MET A 14 3.50 -12.66 5.00
N ILE A 15 3.80 -12.92 6.29
CA ILE A 15 2.79 -12.90 7.36
C ILE A 15 2.22 -11.50 7.55
N LEU A 16 3.06 -10.46 7.50
CA LEU A 16 2.62 -9.08 7.64
C LEU A 16 1.76 -8.64 6.44
N ILE A 17 2.09 -9.04 5.22
CA ILE A 17 1.28 -8.80 4.01
C ILE A 17 -0.07 -9.53 4.13
N ALA A 18 -0.09 -10.79 4.58
CA ALA A 18 -1.34 -11.49 4.83
C ALA A 18 -2.20 -10.76 5.89
N GLY A 19 -1.55 -10.24 6.93
CA GLY A 19 -2.17 -9.39 7.95
C GLY A 19 -2.78 -8.12 7.38
N SER A 20 -2.07 -7.38 6.52
CA SER A 20 -2.60 -6.15 5.89
C SER A 20 -3.81 -6.44 5.02
N ILE A 21 -3.81 -7.54 4.26
CA ILE A 21 -4.96 -7.97 3.46
C ILE A 21 -6.19 -8.19 4.33
N VAL A 22 -6.06 -8.93 5.45
CA VAL A 22 -7.18 -9.20 6.36
C VAL A 22 -7.73 -7.89 6.96
N LEU A 23 -6.84 -6.99 7.40
CA LEU A 23 -7.23 -5.69 7.94
C LEU A 23 -7.95 -4.82 6.90
N LEU A 24 -7.47 -4.80 5.66
CA LEU A 24 -8.13 -4.12 4.54
C LEU A 24 -9.53 -4.69 4.27
N PHE A 25 -9.70 -6.02 4.31
CA PHE A 25 -11.01 -6.63 4.17
C PHE A 25 -11.96 -6.20 5.29
N PHE A 26 -11.51 -6.08 6.53
CA PHE A 26 -12.36 -5.59 7.62
C PHE A 26 -12.81 -4.15 7.42
N VAL A 27 -11.93 -3.30 6.89
CA VAL A 27 -12.25 -1.89 6.57
C VAL A 27 -13.23 -1.81 5.39
N VAL A 28 -12.97 -2.52 4.30
CA VAL A 28 -13.81 -2.49 3.09
C VAL A 28 -15.18 -3.10 3.37
N LEU A 29 -15.25 -4.26 4.02
CA LEU A 29 -16.50 -4.97 4.35
C LEU A 29 -17.15 -4.51 5.67
N SER A 30 -16.73 -3.36 6.18
CA SER A 30 -17.38 -2.72 7.33
C SER A 30 -18.89 -2.57 7.09
N GLY A 31 -19.70 -2.84 8.10
CA GLY A 31 -21.16 -2.70 7.98
C GLY A 31 -21.91 -3.91 7.42
N VAL A 32 -21.23 -4.91 6.83
CA VAL A 32 -21.90 -6.02 6.10
C VAL A 32 -22.61 -7.01 7.02
N LYS A 33 -22.04 -7.30 8.19
CA LYS A 33 -22.62 -8.23 9.18
C LYS A 33 -22.61 -7.65 10.59
N ASN A 34 -23.50 -8.19 11.42
CA ASN A 34 -23.65 -7.80 12.83
C ASN A 34 -22.69 -8.58 13.77
N THR A 35 -21.66 -9.20 13.21
CA THR A 35 -20.66 -9.99 13.94
C THR A 35 -19.35 -9.21 14.09
N THR A 36 -18.67 -9.39 15.22
CA THR A 36 -17.33 -8.81 15.44
C THR A 36 -16.30 -9.47 14.52
N PRO A 37 -15.38 -8.70 13.90
CA PRO A 37 -15.10 -7.27 14.08
C PRO A 37 -15.93 -6.30 13.20
N LEU A 38 -16.70 -6.78 12.24
CA LEU A 38 -17.40 -5.96 11.23
C LEU A 38 -18.48 -5.04 11.83
N ASN A 39 -19.09 -5.43 12.96
CA ASN A 39 -20.08 -4.62 13.67
C ASN A 39 -19.51 -3.43 14.45
N LYS A 40 -18.20 -3.42 14.70
CA LYS A 40 -17.49 -2.33 15.38
C LYS A 40 -16.65 -1.50 14.43
N THR A 41 -16.57 -1.92 13.16
CA THR A 41 -15.76 -1.24 12.14
C THR A 41 -16.65 -0.24 11.42
N TRP A 42 -16.50 1.03 11.75
CA TRP A 42 -17.15 2.17 11.13
C TRP A 42 -16.18 3.34 11.12
N PHE A 43 -16.35 4.32 10.23
CA PHE A 43 -15.39 5.42 10.08
C PHE A 43 -15.72 6.61 10.98
N LEU A 44 -16.99 7.00 10.99
CA LEU A 44 -17.53 8.00 11.90
C LEU A 44 -18.84 7.49 12.48
N GLN A 45 -19.12 7.90 13.71
CA GLN A 45 -20.39 7.76 14.39
C GLN A 45 -20.84 9.15 14.82
N ALA A 46 -22.10 9.49 14.59
CA ALA A 46 -22.67 10.74 15.08
C ALA A 46 -24.11 10.51 15.55
N ASP A 47 -24.52 11.26 16.55
CA ASP A 47 -25.92 11.25 17.00
C ASP A 47 -26.81 11.83 15.89
N SER A 48 -27.89 11.14 15.57
CA SER A 48 -28.77 11.51 14.46
C SER A 48 -29.81 12.55 14.89
N GLY A 49 -29.32 13.67 15.41
CA GLY A 49 -30.10 14.90 15.65
C GLY A 49 -30.67 15.54 14.37
N PHE A 50 -30.43 14.95 13.20
CA PHE A 50 -30.80 15.46 11.87
C PHE A 50 -32.24 15.11 11.42
N GLY A 51 -33.13 14.76 12.36
CA GLY A 51 -34.59 14.69 12.16
C GLY A 51 -35.16 13.68 11.15
N ALA A 52 -34.37 12.98 10.35
CA ALA A 52 -34.89 12.40 9.10
C ALA A 52 -34.69 10.89 8.89
N THR A 53 -34.03 10.16 9.79
CA THR A 53 -33.69 8.74 9.54
C THR A 53 -34.18 7.73 10.58
N GLY A 54 -34.89 8.15 11.62
CA GLY A 54 -35.45 7.24 12.65
C GLY A 54 -34.38 6.45 13.44
N ARG A 55 -33.10 6.80 13.27
CA ARG A 55 -31.98 6.24 14.04
C ARG A 55 -31.71 7.19 15.21
N SER A 56 -31.14 6.67 16.30
CA SER A 56 -30.56 7.49 17.39
C SER A 56 -29.10 7.85 17.13
N VAL A 57 -28.42 7.02 16.34
CA VAL A 57 -27.02 7.15 15.96
C VAL A 57 -26.87 6.76 14.49
N SER A 58 -26.00 7.43 13.75
CA SER A 58 -25.58 7.05 12.39
C SER A 58 -24.09 6.70 12.37
N GLN A 59 -23.76 5.55 11.78
CA GLN A 59 -22.42 5.02 11.58
C GLN A 59 -22.14 4.91 10.09
N TRP A 60 -21.07 5.56 9.61
CA TRP A 60 -20.68 5.56 8.20
C TRP A 60 -19.71 4.40 7.91
N THR A 61 -20.01 3.63 6.88
CA THR A 61 -19.17 2.57 6.30
C THR A 61 -19.14 2.73 4.77
N TYR A 62 -18.31 1.97 4.06
CA TYR A 62 -18.21 2.07 2.59
C TYR A 62 -19.49 1.66 1.85
N PHE A 63 -20.25 0.73 2.43
CA PHE A 63 -21.43 0.16 1.78
C PHE A 63 -22.75 0.60 2.43
N TYR A 64 -22.71 0.98 3.70
CA TYR A 64 -23.89 1.23 4.50
C TYR A 64 -23.76 2.46 5.39
N ILE A 65 -24.90 3.08 5.67
CA ILE A 65 -25.08 3.92 6.85
C ILE A 65 -26.01 3.15 7.79
N CYS A 66 -25.51 2.81 8.96
CA CYS A 66 -26.19 1.97 9.95
C CYS A 66 -26.41 2.72 11.26
N GLY A 67 -27.31 2.23 12.08
CA GLY A 67 -27.38 2.56 13.49
C GLY A 67 -26.33 1.80 14.31
N ALA A 68 -26.38 1.97 15.63
CA ALA A 68 -25.47 1.30 16.55
C ALA A 68 -25.43 -0.23 16.32
N ASN A 69 -24.22 -0.81 16.36
CA ASN A 69 -23.97 -2.24 16.17
C ASN A 69 -24.45 -2.80 14.82
N ASN A 70 -24.36 -2.00 13.74
CA ASN A 70 -24.86 -2.35 12.40
C ASN A 70 -26.37 -2.68 12.36
N GLN A 71 -27.17 -2.09 13.26
CA GLN A 71 -28.63 -2.23 13.24
C GLN A 71 -29.28 -1.17 12.34
N ASN A 72 -30.50 -1.41 11.84
CA ASN A 72 -31.26 -0.43 11.05
C ASN A 72 -30.49 0.14 9.84
N CYS A 73 -29.68 -0.65 9.15
CA CYS A 73 -28.90 -0.20 7.99
C CYS A 73 -29.78 0.20 6.80
N GLY A 74 -29.32 1.19 6.03
CA GLY A 74 -29.88 1.49 4.71
C GLY A 74 -29.58 0.39 3.67
N LYS A 75 -30.03 0.61 2.43
CA LYS A 75 -29.70 -0.29 1.31
C LYS A 75 -28.18 -0.28 1.05
N PRO A 76 -27.57 -1.44 0.69
CA PRO A 76 -26.18 -1.49 0.27
C PRO A 76 -25.99 -0.67 -1.00
N VAL A 77 -25.11 0.31 -0.95
CA VAL A 77 -24.65 1.03 -2.14
C VAL A 77 -23.13 1.13 -2.03
N PRO A 78 -22.38 0.64 -3.03
CA PRO A 78 -20.93 0.82 -3.03
C PRO A 78 -20.62 2.32 -3.03
N ASP A 79 -19.73 2.73 -2.14
CA ASP A 79 -19.30 4.13 -2.03
C ASP A 79 -20.50 5.07 -1.82
N LEU A 80 -21.27 4.73 -0.79
CA LEU A 80 -22.45 5.47 -0.39
C LEU A 80 -22.04 6.90 0.01
N PRO A 81 -22.58 7.95 -0.64
CA PRO A 81 -22.23 9.31 -0.29
C PRO A 81 -22.62 9.62 1.16
N VAL A 82 -21.78 10.40 1.82
CA VAL A 82 -21.93 10.79 3.23
C VAL A 82 -23.33 11.32 3.56
N GLY A 83 -23.92 12.12 2.68
CA GLY A 83 -25.22 12.78 2.90
C GLY A 83 -26.45 11.87 2.82
N TYR A 84 -26.31 10.58 2.50
CA TYR A 84 -27.42 9.63 2.61
C TYR A 84 -27.87 9.35 4.06
N ALA A 85 -27.15 9.89 5.05
CA ALA A 85 -27.52 9.82 6.46
C ALA A 85 -28.65 10.80 6.85
N TRP A 86 -28.97 11.78 6.00
CA TRP A 86 -29.99 12.81 6.24
C TRP A 86 -30.75 13.15 4.96
N GLN A 87 -31.82 13.95 5.08
CA GLN A 87 -32.58 14.46 3.94
C GLN A 87 -32.10 15.86 3.54
N ALA A 88 -32.38 16.29 2.31
CA ALA A 88 -31.91 17.59 1.80
C ALA A 88 -32.36 18.78 2.66
N ASP A 89 -33.53 18.68 3.31
CA ASP A 89 -34.14 19.73 4.13
C ASP A 89 -33.94 19.51 5.65
N SER A 90 -33.03 18.63 6.07
CA SER A 90 -32.81 18.37 7.50
C SER A 90 -32.22 19.60 8.21
N THR A 91 -32.94 20.11 9.21
CA THR A 91 -32.43 21.15 10.10
C THR A 91 -31.39 20.55 11.04
N GLY A 92 -30.18 21.14 11.09
CA GLY A 92 -29.10 20.72 12.00
C GLY A 92 -27.85 20.14 11.32
N VAL A 93 -27.86 19.86 10.02
CA VAL A 93 -26.63 19.49 9.30
C VAL A 93 -25.79 20.75 9.02
N PRO A 94 -24.48 20.78 9.34
CA PRO A 94 -23.60 21.88 8.98
C PRO A 94 -23.65 22.19 7.48
N SER A 95 -23.77 23.47 7.11
CA SER A 95 -23.82 23.91 5.71
C SER A 95 -22.59 23.51 4.89
N GLN A 96 -21.46 23.26 5.55
CA GLN A 96 -20.23 22.77 4.95
C GLN A 96 -20.31 21.31 4.48
N LEU A 97 -21.19 20.50 5.08
CA LEU A 97 -21.45 19.12 4.67
C LEU A 97 -22.49 19.04 3.55
N LEU A 98 -23.34 20.05 3.42
CA LEU A 98 -24.39 20.15 2.41
C LEU A 98 -23.82 20.63 1.06
N GLY A 99 -24.48 20.25 -0.02
CA GLY A 99 -24.12 20.69 -1.36
C GLY A 99 -24.83 19.94 -2.46
N LYS A 100 -24.52 20.25 -3.71
CA LYS A 100 -25.31 19.82 -4.88
C LYS A 100 -25.25 18.32 -5.18
N HIS A 101 -24.31 17.57 -4.58
CA HIS A 101 -24.14 16.14 -4.86
C HIS A 101 -25.04 15.27 -3.97
N ALA A 102 -25.24 14.01 -4.40
CA ALA A 102 -26.02 13.01 -3.66
C ALA A 102 -27.43 13.51 -3.26
N LYS A 103 -28.22 13.96 -4.25
CA LYS A 103 -29.57 14.52 -4.04
C LYS A 103 -29.59 15.81 -3.20
N GLY A 104 -28.55 16.65 -3.32
CA GLY A 104 -28.49 17.92 -2.59
C GLY A 104 -28.01 17.80 -1.13
N THR A 105 -27.52 16.62 -0.73
CA THR A 105 -27.18 16.34 0.68
C THR A 105 -25.68 16.37 0.97
N THR A 106 -24.81 16.35 -0.05
CA THR A 106 -23.35 16.22 0.13
C THR A 106 -22.59 17.32 -0.61
N GLY A 107 -21.70 18.00 0.11
CA GLY A 107 -20.75 18.97 -0.43
C GLY A 107 -19.76 18.32 -1.39
N THR A 108 -19.35 19.07 -2.43
CA THR A 108 -18.42 18.60 -3.47
C THR A 108 -17.11 18.06 -2.90
N TYR A 109 -16.60 18.70 -1.83
CA TYR A 109 -15.40 18.25 -1.13
C TYR A 109 -15.53 16.84 -0.56
N TYR A 110 -16.55 16.60 0.28
CA TYR A 110 -16.78 15.29 0.91
C TYR A 110 -17.17 14.23 -0.12
N PHE A 111 -17.91 14.64 -1.15
CA PHE A 111 -18.26 13.76 -2.26
C PHE A 111 -17.01 13.22 -2.95
N TYR A 112 -16.04 14.05 -3.35
CA TYR A 112 -14.85 13.51 -4.03
C TYR A 112 -13.88 12.79 -3.09
N MET A 113 -13.60 13.34 -1.90
CA MET A 113 -12.63 12.72 -0.99
C MET A 113 -13.02 11.31 -0.58
N TRP A 114 -14.31 11.07 -0.33
CA TRP A 114 -14.80 9.75 0.04
C TRP A 114 -14.71 8.73 -1.10
N ARG A 115 -15.17 9.11 -2.30
CA ARG A 115 -15.22 8.24 -3.47
C ARG A 115 -13.84 7.85 -3.97
N PHE A 116 -12.93 8.82 -4.09
CA PHE A 116 -11.55 8.54 -4.46
C PHE A 116 -10.84 7.73 -3.37
N GLY A 117 -11.12 8.01 -2.10
CA GLY A 117 -10.62 7.21 -0.98
C GLY A 117 -10.98 5.73 -1.12
N TRP A 118 -12.24 5.41 -1.42
CA TRP A 118 -12.69 4.03 -1.64
C TRP A 118 -11.94 3.33 -2.77
N VAL A 119 -11.80 4.00 -3.92
CA VAL A 119 -11.06 3.44 -5.07
C VAL A 119 -9.60 3.17 -4.71
N PHE A 120 -8.97 4.06 -3.94
CA PHE A 120 -7.57 3.87 -3.51
C PHE A 120 -7.41 2.69 -2.55
N TYR A 121 -8.39 2.41 -1.69
CA TYR A 121 -8.42 1.18 -0.90
C TYR A 121 -8.48 -0.07 -1.77
N LEU A 122 -9.33 -0.07 -2.80
CA LEU A 122 -9.46 -1.22 -3.71
C LEU A 122 -8.18 -1.44 -4.52
N MET A 123 -7.57 -0.36 -5.03
CA MET A 123 -6.28 -0.45 -5.72
C MET A 123 -5.19 -0.97 -4.79
N ALA A 124 -5.09 -0.42 -3.57
CA ALA A 124 -4.14 -0.91 -2.57
C ALA A 124 -4.33 -2.40 -2.29
N LEU A 125 -5.56 -2.85 -2.08
CA LEU A 125 -5.89 -4.26 -1.83
C LEU A 125 -5.49 -5.17 -3.00
N VAL A 126 -5.77 -4.78 -4.25
CA VAL A 126 -5.40 -5.57 -5.43
C VAL A 126 -3.88 -5.72 -5.52
N PHE A 127 -3.13 -4.62 -5.39
CA PHE A 127 -1.67 -4.69 -5.42
C PHE A 127 -1.08 -5.44 -4.22
N ASP A 128 -1.71 -5.36 -3.04
CA ASP A 128 -1.29 -6.10 -1.85
C ASP A 128 -1.47 -7.62 -2.03
N VAL A 129 -2.60 -8.05 -2.62
CA VAL A 129 -2.84 -9.46 -2.97
C VAL A 129 -1.85 -9.94 -4.02
N LEU A 130 -1.54 -9.13 -5.04
CA LEU A 130 -0.51 -9.47 -6.03
C LEU A 130 0.86 -9.61 -5.36
N ALA A 131 1.23 -8.68 -4.48
CA ALA A 131 2.47 -8.72 -3.71
C ALA A 131 2.53 -9.96 -2.80
N PHE A 132 1.42 -10.37 -2.21
CA PHE A 132 1.32 -11.58 -1.41
C PHE A 132 1.70 -12.82 -2.22
N PHE A 133 1.09 -13.02 -3.39
CA PHE A 133 1.39 -14.18 -4.22
C PHE A 133 2.84 -14.18 -4.73
N THR A 134 3.39 -13.03 -5.10
CA THR A 134 4.81 -12.95 -5.48
C THR A 134 5.74 -13.21 -4.29
N SER A 135 5.31 -12.83 -3.07
CA SER A 135 6.11 -13.00 -1.84
C SER A 135 6.25 -14.46 -1.41
N LEU A 136 5.37 -15.37 -1.86
CA LEU A 136 5.49 -16.81 -1.62
C LEU A 136 6.82 -17.37 -2.13
N LEU A 137 7.38 -16.78 -3.18
CA LEU A 137 8.66 -17.17 -3.78
C LEU A 137 9.86 -16.39 -3.20
N ALA A 138 9.63 -15.38 -2.35
CA ALA A 138 10.67 -14.52 -1.78
C ALA A 138 11.67 -15.25 -0.86
N PRO A 139 11.30 -16.27 -0.05
CA PRO A 139 12.28 -17.00 0.77
C PRO A 139 13.35 -17.71 -0.06
N VAL A 140 13.00 -18.13 -1.28
CA VAL A 140 13.85 -18.93 -2.16
C VAL A 140 14.62 -18.04 -3.14
N SER A 141 13.98 -17.02 -3.72
CA SER A 141 14.54 -16.19 -4.79
C SER A 141 14.72 -14.71 -4.41
N ARG A 142 15.91 -14.17 -4.65
CA ARG A 142 16.20 -12.73 -4.46
C ARG A 142 15.42 -11.85 -5.45
N LEU A 143 15.26 -12.32 -6.68
CA LEU A 143 14.49 -11.61 -7.70
C LEU A 143 13.02 -11.52 -7.29
N ALA A 144 12.45 -12.61 -6.76
CA ALA A 144 11.09 -12.62 -6.27
C ALA A 144 10.90 -11.65 -5.09
N ALA A 145 11.86 -11.57 -4.16
CA ALA A 145 11.84 -10.61 -3.06
C ALA A 145 11.84 -9.15 -3.57
N GLY A 146 12.68 -8.84 -4.58
CA GLY A 146 12.73 -7.51 -5.19
C GLY A 146 11.45 -7.14 -5.94
N VAL A 147 10.91 -8.05 -6.75
CA VAL A 147 9.65 -7.84 -7.48
C VAL A 147 8.48 -7.66 -6.51
N SER A 148 8.39 -8.51 -5.48
CA SER A 148 7.34 -8.40 -4.45
C SER A 148 7.45 -7.09 -3.70
N GLY A 149 8.66 -6.66 -3.33
CA GLY A 149 8.88 -5.37 -2.68
C GLY A 149 8.45 -4.20 -3.56
N PHE A 150 8.73 -4.25 -4.86
CA PHE A 150 8.29 -3.22 -5.81
C PHE A 150 6.76 -3.15 -5.95
N VAL A 151 6.09 -4.29 -6.12
CA VAL A 151 4.62 -4.35 -6.20
C VAL A 151 4.00 -3.86 -4.89
N LEU A 152 4.58 -4.23 -3.74
CA LEU A 152 4.13 -3.78 -2.43
C LEU A 152 4.35 -2.27 -2.21
N CYS A 153 5.40 -1.67 -2.78
CA CYS A 153 5.57 -0.23 -2.77
C CYS A 153 4.44 0.50 -3.51
N ILE A 154 3.98 -0.05 -4.64
CA ILE A 154 2.81 0.48 -5.37
C ILE A 154 1.56 0.36 -4.50
N ALA A 155 1.35 -0.79 -3.84
CA ALA A 155 0.25 -0.97 -2.89
C ALA A 155 0.30 0.06 -1.75
N LEU A 156 1.48 0.24 -1.15
CA LEU A 156 1.71 1.17 -0.05
C LEU A 156 1.50 2.62 -0.46
N PHE A 157 1.85 3.00 -1.69
CA PHE A 157 1.56 4.33 -2.23
C PHE A 157 0.05 4.60 -2.25
N TRP A 158 -0.74 3.70 -2.84
CA TRP A 158 -2.19 3.83 -2.87
C TRP A 158 -2.80 3.79 -1.47
N MET A 159 -2.28 2.93 -0.59
CA MET A 159 -2.73 2.83 0.79
C MET A 159 -2.45 4.12 1.59
N SER A 160 -1.32 4.79 1.33
CA SER A 160 -0.98 6.07 1.97
C SER A 160 -1.95 7.17 1.54
N LEU A 161 -2.32 7.22 0.26
CA LEU A 161 -3.35 8.14 -0.24
C LEU A 161 -4.73 7.80 0.36
N ALA A 162 -5.10 6.52 0.40
CA ALA A 162 -6.36 6.07 0.97
C ALA A 162 -6.50 6.42 2.46
N ALA A 163 -5.46 6.14 3.26
CA ALA A 163 -5.43 6.40 4.70
C ALA A 163 -5.47 7.90 5.01
N SER A 164 -4.73 8.71 4.25
CA SER A 164 -4.75 10.17 4.42
C SER A 164 -6.10 10.78 4.03
N LEU A 165 -6.69 10.38 2.91
CA LEU A 165 -8.02 10.84 2.48
C LEU A 165 -9.11 10.45 3.48
N MET A 166 -9.12 9.20 3.95
CA MET A 166 -10.02 8.76 5.00
C MET A 166 -9.87 9.62 6.25
N THR A 167 -8.64 9.82 6.71
CA THR A 167 -8.35 10.60 7.93
C THR A 167 -8.86 12.02 7.80
N VAL A 168 -8.49 12.72 6.71
CA VAL A 168 -8.92 14.10 6.50
C VAL A 168 -10.44 14.20 6.37
N THR A 169 -11.09 13.29 5.65
CA THR A 169 -12.54 13.31 5.44
C THR A 169 -13.29 13.19 6.76
N PHE A 170 -12.99 12.16 7.56
CA PHE A 170 -13.77 11.88 8.77
C PHE A 170 -13.36 12.71 9.97
N VAL A 171 -12.09 13.11 10.10
CA VAL A 171 -11.68 14.06 11.15
C VAL A 171 -12.32 15.41 10.91
N LYS A 172 -12.30 15.91 9.67
CA LYS A 172 -12.94 17.18 9.35
C LYS A 172 -14.46 17.10 9.53
N MET A 173 -15.08 16.00 9.09
CA MET A 173 -16.52 15.78 9.29
C MET A 173 -16.90 15.75 10.77
N ARG A 174 -16.16 15.01 11.61
CA ARG A 174 -16.32 15.00 13.07
C ARG A 174 -16.29 16.41 13.64
N ASP A 175 -15.26 17.19 13.29
CA ASP A 175 -15.11 18.54 13.83
C ASP A 175 -16.25 19.47 13.40
N GLN A 176 -16.75 19.35 12.16
CA GLN A 176 -17.92 20.13 11.73
C GLN A 176 -19.18 19.72 12.50
N LEU A 177 -19.41 18.43 12.73
CA LEU A 177 -20.55 17.94 13.48
C LEU A 177 -20.50 18.36 14.95
N ASN A 178 -19.34 18.22 15.60
CA ASN A 178 -19.14 18.65 16.98
C ASN A 178 -19.31 20.17 17.14
N ARG A 179 -18.85 20.97 16.17
CA ARG A 179 -19.07 22.43 16.15
C ARG A 179 -20.54 22.82 16.00
N ALA A 180 -21.35 21.99 15.37
CA ALA A 180 -22.79 22.16 15.27
C ALA A 180 -23.56 21.59 16.48
N GLY A 181 -22.86 21.16 17.54
CA GLY A 181 -23.47 20.61 18.75
C GLY A 181 -23.93 19.16 18.63
N ILE A 182 -23.58 18.46 17.55
CA ILE A 182 -23.86 17.03 17.38
C ILE A 182 -22.66 16.23 17.86
N ASN A 183 -22.87 15.40 18.87
CA ASN A 183 -21.81 14.54 19.38
C ASN A 183 -21.40 13.51 18.30
N SER A 184 -20.13 13.55 17.93
CA SER A 184 -19.56 12.68 16.90
C SER A 184 -18.18 12.15 17.31
N HIS A 185 -18.00 10.87 17.03
CA HIS A 185 -16.81 10.11 17.37
C HIS A 185 -16.26 9.42 16.12
N ILE A 186 -14.95 9.21 16.11
CA ILE A 186 -14.27 8.48 15.05
C ILE A 186 -14.20 7.00 15.43
N GLY A 187 -14.31 6.13 14.44
CA GLY A 187 -14.26 4.69 14.69
C GLY A 187 -12.84 4.21 14.85
N GLN A 188 -12.48 3.96 16.11
CA GLN A 188 -11.16 3.48 16.51
C GLN A 188 -10.74 2.21 15.74
N TYR A 189 -11.66 1.29 15.46
CA TYR A 189 -11.35 0.04 14.77
C TYR A 189 -11.06 0.25 13.29
N ALA A 190 -11.86 1.03 12.57
CA ALA A 190 -11.58 1.30 11.16
C ALA A 190 -10.25 2.04 11.00
N PHE A 191 -10.01 3.08 11.80
CA PHE A 191 -8.74 3.81 11.80
C PHE A 191 -7.55 2.95 12.20
N GLY A 192 -7.72 2.12 13.24
CA GLY A 192 -6.69 1.19 13.70
C GLY A 192 -6.36 0.12 12.65
N PHE A 193 -7.35 -0.44 11.98
CA PHE A 193 -7.13 -1.42 10.91
C PHE A 193 -6.49 -0.79 9.68
N THR A 194 -6.90 0.42 9.29
CA THR A 194 -6.27 1.17 8.20
C THR A 194 -4.78 1.44 8.47
N TRP A 195 -4.46 2.09 9.59
CA TRP A 195 -3.07 2.44 9.90
C TRP A 195 -2.24 1.21 10.29
N GLY A 196 -2.87 0.19 10.88
CA GLY A 196 -2.26 -1.11 11.12
C GLY A 196 -1.88 -1.83 9.83
N ALA A 197 -2.76 -1.84 8.83
CA ALA A 197 -2.48 -2.40 7.52
C ALA A 197 -1.34 -1.64 6.82
N TRP A 198 -1.37 -0.30 6.87
CA TRP A 198 -0.30 0.54 6.36
C TRP A 198 1.05 0.22 7.03
N ALA A 199 1.08 0.10 8.36
CA ALA A 199 2.29 -0.22 9.11
C ALA A 199 2.83 -1.61 8.77
N ALA A 200 1.93 -2.61 8.64
CA ALA A 200 2.30 -3.96 8.24
C ALA A 200 2.89 -3.99 6.82
N MET A 201 2.29 -3.29 5.86
CA MET A 201 2.84 -3.12 4.51
C MET A 201 4.21 -2.44 4.54
N PHE A 202 4.34 -1.34 5.27
CA PHE A 202 5.60 -0.58 5.36
C PHE A 202 6.74 -1.42 5.96
N LEU A 203 6.49 -2.14 7.05
CA LEU A 203 7.45 -3.06 7.64
C LEU A 203 7.81 -4.19 6.68
N SER A 204 6.83 -4.72 5.95
CA SER A 204 7.05 -5.76 4.94
C SER A 204 7.95 -5.28 3.80
N VAL A 205 7.75 -4.05 3.33
CA VAL A 205 8.62 -3.40 2.33
C VAL A 205 10.07 -3.36 2.83
N ILE A 206 10.29 -2.90 4.07
CA ILE A 206 11.63 -2.85 4.68
C ILE A 206 12.25 -4.25 4.74
N LEU A 207 11.51 -5.24 5.22
CA LEU A 207 11.99 -6.63 5.36
C LEU A 207 12.35 -7.26 4.01
N LEU A 208 11.53 -7.04 2.97
CA LEU A 208 11.79 -7.54 1.62
C LEU A 208 13.04 -6.91 0.99
N PHE A 209 13.22 -5.59 1.15
CA PHE A 209 14.42 -4.92 0.64
C PHE A 209 15.69 -5.27 1.41
N LEU A 210 15.62 -5.42 2.73
CA LEU A 210 16.74 -5.95 3.52
C LEU A 210 17.11 -7.37 3.07
N GLY A 211 16.11 -8.24 2.83
CA GLY A 211 16.31 -9.58 2.29
C GLY A 211 16.95 -9.60 0.89
N CYS A 212 16.73 -8.55 0.09
CA CYS A 212 17.30 -8.41 -1.26
C CYS A 212 18.73 -7.80 -1.26
N GLY A 213 18.95 -6.69 -0.54
CA GLY A 213 20.18 -5.89 -0.59
C GLY A 213 21.39 -6.49 0.14
N LEU A 214 21.17 -7.23 1.23
CA LEU A 214 22.24 -7.78 2.07
C LEU A 214 22.95 -9.02 1.48
N GLY A 215 22.56 -9.44 0.28
CA GLY A 215 23.23 -10.50 -0.48
C GLY A 215 24.26 -10.00 -1.51
N GLY A 216 24.36 -8.68 -1.70
CA GLY A 216 25.25 -8.03 -2.67
C GLY A 216 26.63 -7.64 -2.13
N SER A 217 26.81 -7.55 -0.81
CA SER A 217 28.15 -7.49 -0.22
C SER A 217 28.76 -8.88 -0.27
N ARG A 218 29.26 -9.24 -1.45
CA ARG A 218 30.46 -10.07 -1.55
C ARG A 218 31.48 -9.33 -0.70
N LYS A 219 31.66 -9.74 0.56
CA LYS A 219 32.93 -9.51 1.24
C LYS A 219 33.93 -10.14 0.29
N GLU A 220 34.57 -9.34 -0.54
CA GLU A 220 35.95 -9.63 -0.90
C GLU A 220 36.66 -9.76 0.43
N HIS A 221 36.75 -11.00 0.93
CA HIS A 221 37.91 -11.39 1.68
C HIS A 221 39.06 -11.36 0.68
N ALA A 222 39.51 -10.14 0.34
CA ALA A 222 40.86 -9.91 -0.07
C ALA A 222 41.70 -10.42 1.09
N ALA A 223 42.35 -11.57 0.87
CA ALA A 223 43.42 -12.05 1.71
C ALA A 223 44.39 -10.89 1.99
N PRO A 224 45.06 -10.85 3.15
CA PRO A 224 46.09 -9.86 3.39
C PRO A 224 47.33 -10.26 2.57
N THR A 225 47.29 -10.02 1.26
CA THR A 225 48.49 -10.05 0.43
C THR A 225 49.10 -8.66 0.49
N THR A 226 50.03 -8.56 1.43
CA THR A 226 51.18 -7.68 1.42
C THR A 226 51.65 -7.31 0.01
N ASN A 227 51.93 -6.01 -0.14
CA ASN A 227 52.81 -5.39 -1.12
C ASN A 227 52.36 -5.24 -2.59
N ARG A 228 52.20 -3.94 -2.93
CA ARG A 228 52.69 -3.27 -4.14
C ARG A 228 52.15 -3.75 -5.49
N ALA A 229 51.23 -2.98 -6.08
CA ALA A 229 51.42 -2.42 -7.42
C ALA A 229 50.29 -1.43 -7.75
N PHE A 230 50.62 -0.15 -7.60
CA PHE A 230 50.00 0.97 -8.28
C PHE A 230 49.96 0.69 -9.80
N PHE A 231 48.87 1.10 -10.47
CA PHE A 231 48.63 1.05 -11.92
C PHE A 231 48.20 -0.29 -12.54
N ARG A 232 46.88 -0.42 -12.76
CA ARG A 232 46.39 -1.12 -13.97
C ARG A 232 45.27 -0.34 -14.62
N ARG A 233 45.65 0.39 -15.68
CA ARG A 233 44.80 1.10 -16.64
C ARG A 233 43.64 0.21 -17.12
N GLN A 234 42.44 0.78 -17.11
CA GLN A 234 41.29 0.35 -17.90
C GLN A 234 41.71 0.06 -19.34
N ARG A 235 41.47 -1.17 -19.81
CA ARG A 235 41.45 -1.47 -21.24
C ARG A 235 40.01 -1.72 -21.64
N SER A 236 39.40 -0.70 -22.24
CA SER A 236 38.10 -0.77 -22.89
C SER A 236 38.15 -1.82 -24.01
N ARG A 237 37.20 -2.76 -23.98
CA ARG A 237 36.89 -3.60 -25.14
C ARG A 237 35.97 -2.79 -26.05
N ARG A 238 36.47 -2.29 -27.17
CA ARG A 238 35.66 -1.75 -28.26
C ARG A 238 35.98 -2.49 -29.56
N SER A 239 34.96 -3.19 -30.04
CA SER A 239 34.56 -3.51 -31.41
C SER A 239 35.64 -3.76 -32.48
N ALA A 240 35.54 -4.96 -33.05
CA ALA A 240 35.96 -5.30 -34.40
C ALA A 240 35.38 -4.34 -35.46
N ARG A 241 36.20 -3.86 -36.41
CA ARG A 241 35.90 -3.71 -37.87
C ARG A 241 37.10 -3.10 -38.64
N GLY A 242 37.50 -3.75 -39.74
CA GLY A 242 38.10 -3.21 -41.00
C GLY A 242 39.40 -2.43 -40.92
N SER A 243 40.52 -2.90 -41.49
CA SER A 243 40.98 -2.76 -42.90
C SER A 243 42.30 -1.94 -42.83
N PHE A 244 43.42 -2.17 -43.50
CA PHE A 244 43.83 -2.48 -44.89
C PHE A 244 45.30 -3.05 -44.77
N VAL A 245 45.72 -4.09 -45.51
CA VAL A 245 46.65 -4.02 -46.69
C VAL A 245 48.11 -3.71 -46.29
N ASP A 246 49.20 -4.36 -46.73
CA ASP A 246 49.52 -5.36 -47.75
C ASP A 246 50.91 -5.95 -47.34
N ASN A 247 51.15 -7.24 -47.49
CA ASN A 247 51.80 -7.90 -48.63
C ASN A 247 53.34 -8.03 -48.51
N ASP A 248 53.74 -9.26 -48.80
CA ASP A 248 54.97 -9.70 -49.44
C ASP A 248 56.19 -10.23 -48.65
N SER A 249 56.51 -11.47 -49.02
CA SER A 249 57.84 -12.08 -49.20
C SER A 249 58.85 -11.94 -48.05
N SER A 250 59.24 -12.99 -47.35
CA SER A 250 60.13 -14.00 -47.95
C SER A 250 60.28 -15.22 -47.03
N ARG A 251 59.83 -16.33 -47.60
CA ARG A 251 60.17 -17.70 -47.27
C ARG A 251 61.68 -17.90 -47.42
N ARG A 252 62.41 -18.41 -46.41
CA ARG A 252 63.60 -19.27 -46.60
C ARG A 252 64.11 -19.90 -45.29
N VAL A 253 63.98 -21.24 -45.27
CA VAL A 253 64.96 -22.26 -44.77
C VAL A 253 65.06 -22.42 -43.25
N VAL A 254 64.40 -23.41 -42.61
CA VAL A 254 64.74 -24.85 -42.49
C VAL A 254 66.13 -25.09 -41.85
N LYS A 255 66.13 -25.52 -40.57
CA LYS A 255 66.85 -26.70 -39.99
C LYS A 255 68.19 -27.09 -40.68
N GLU A 256 69.34 -27.13 -40.01
CA GLU A 256 69.74 -28.20 -39.08
C GLU A 256 71.06 -27.90 -38.32
N GLU A 257 71.19 -28.68 -37.24
CA GLU A 257 72.29 -29.07 -36.35
C GLU A 257 73.76 -29.23 -36.86
N TYR A 258 74.68 -29.26 -35.88
CA TYR A 258 76.06 -29.80 -35.81
C TYR A 258 77.20 -29.21 -36.68
N SER A 259 78.12 -28.49 -36.02
CA SER A 259 79.51 -28.94 -35.77
C SER A 259 80.21 -28.06 -34.74
#